data_AF-W4QD67-F1
#
_entry.id   AF-W4QD67-F1
#
_cell.length_a   1.000
_cell.length_b   1.000
_cell.length_c   1.000
_cell.angle_alpha   90.00
_cell.angle_beta   90.00
_cell.angle_gamma   90.00
#
_symmetry.space_group_name_H-M   'P 1'
#
loop_
_entity.id
_entity.type
_entity.pdbx_description
1 polymer ?
#
loop_
_entity_poly.entity_id
_entity_poly.type
_entity_poly.pdbx_seq_one_letter_code
_entity_poly.pdbx_strand_id
1 'polypeptide(L)' 'MLDKTDKQRVEEMATKSYQPSYYKSENETEKGIAVTHEQVSDTLTEGTIENKNEAKLIKKKDK' A
#
# COMPACT_ATOMS: atom_id res chain seq x y z
N MET A 1 24.16 0.91 16.00
CA MET A 1 23.30 0.44 17.10
C MET A 1 22.17 1.47 17.22
N LEU A 2 20.90 1.06 17.18
CA LEU A 2 19.77 1.99 17.27
C LEU A 2 19.81 2.69 18.64
N ASP A 3 19.57 4.00 18.67
CA ASP A 3 19.34 4.72 19.92
C ASP A 3 18.06 4.21 20.60
N LYS A 4 17.94 4.37 21.92
CA LYS A 4 16.76 3.98 22.69
C LYS A 4 15.48 4.63 22.14
N THR A 5 15.57 5.88 21.68
CA THR A 5 14.43 6.61 21.09
C THR A 5 14.03 6.02 19.75
N ASP A 6 15.00 5.64 18.91
CA ASP A 6 14.72 4.98 17.63
C ASP A 6 14.09 3.61 17.84
N LYS A 7 14.58 2.86 18.82
CA LYS A 7 14.04 1.54 19.15
C LYS A 7 12.58 1.63 19.58
N GLN A 8 12.21 2.60 20.41
CA GLN A 8 10.82 2.83 20.82
C GLN A 8 9.92 3.20 19.64
N ARG A 9 10.39 4.07 18.73
CA ARG A 9 9.63 4.42 17.52
C ARG A 9 9.42 3.21 16.60
N VAL A 10 10.44 2.36 16.44
CA VAL A 10 10.33 1.13 15.65
C VAL A 10 9.34 0.15 16.29
N GLU A 11 9.41 -0.03 17.62
CA GLU A 11 8.47 -0.89 18.36
C GLU A 11 7.03 -0.38 18.24
N GLU A 12 6.81 0.94 18.37
CA GLU A 12 5.49 1.54 18.17
C GLU A 12 4.97 1.27 16.76
N MET A 13 5.77 1.55 15.72
CA MET A 13 5.41 1.31 14.31
C MET A 13 5.08 -0.16 14.04
N ALA A 14 5.86 -1.08 14.59
CA ALA A 14 5.68 -2.52 14.36
C ALA A 14 4.35 -3.05 14.92
N THR A 15 3.73 -2.34 15.86
CA THR A 15 2.44 -2.72 16.46
C THR A 15 1.23 -2.07 15.80
N LYS A 16 1.43 -1.12 14.88
CA LYS A 16 0.31 -0.42 14.23
C LYS A 16 -0.41 -1.33 13.24
N SER A 17 -1.73 -1.30 13.31
CA SER A 17 -2.65 -1.96 12.37
C SER A 17 -3.56 -0.91 11.74
N TYR A 18 -4.23 -1.26 10.63
CA TYR A 18 -5.15 -0.36 9.95
C TYR A 18 -6.16 0.28 10.91
N GLN A 19 -6.35 1.59 10.79
CA GLN A 19 -7.39 2.36 11.44
C GLN A 19 -7.98 3.36 10.42
N PRO A 20 -9.31 3.51 10.30
CA PRO A 20 -9.91 4.46 9.37
C PRO A 20 -9.51 5.92 9.60
N SER A 21 -9.15 6.30 10.82
CA SER A 21 -8.68 7.65 11.14
C SER A 21 -7.32 7.99 10.51
N TYR A 22 -6.52 6.99 10.13
CA TYR A 22 -5.16 7.18 9.64
C TYR A 22 -5.07 7.91 8.31
N TYR A 23 -6.13 7.95 7.51
CA TYR A 23 -6.21 8.82 6.33
C TYR A 23 -6.01 10.30 6.64
N LYS A 24 -6.37 10.72 7.85
CA LYS A 24 -6.26 12.11 8.33
C LYS A 24 -5.10 12.33 9.28
N SER A 25 -4.29 11.30 9.55
CA SER A 25 -3.13 11.42 10.43
C SER A 25 -2.11 12.41 9.83
N GLU A 26 -1.29 13.04 10.66
CA GLU A 26 -0.11 13.78 10.19
C GLU A 26 1.12 12.87 10.03
N ASN A 27 1.04 11.63 10.52
CA ASN A 27 2.10 10.64 10.39
C ASN A 27 2.00 9.90 9.04
N GLU A 28 3.04 10.03 8.22
CA GLU A 28 3.08 9.43 6.88
C GLU A 28 3.02 7.91 6.87
N THR A 29 3.58 7.22 7.88
CA THR A 29 3.47 5.76 7.98
C THR A 29 2.03 5.33 8.22
N GLU A 30 1.31 6.04 9.09
CA GLU A 30 -0.10 5.76 9.36
C GLU A 30 -0.96 5.96 8.11
N LYS A 31 -0.77 7.08 7.40
CA LYS A 31 -1.43 7.31 6.11
C LYS A 31 -1.11 6.19 5.11
N GLY A 32 0.15 5.77 5.03
CA GLY A 32 0.58 4.67 4.16
C GLY A 32 -0.15 3.35 4.47
N ILE A 33 -0.32 3.01 5.75
CA ILE A 33 -1.11 1.84 6.16
C ILE A 33 -2.56 1.95 5.69
N ALA A 34 -3.18 3.13 5.81
CA ALA A 34 -4.55 3.35 5.35
C ALA A 34 -4.69 3.22 3.83
N VAL A 35 -3.83 3.91 3.09
CA VAL A 35 -3.85 3.90 1.62
C VAL A 35 -3.61 2.49 1.05
N THR A 36 -2.67 1.73 1.62
CA THR A 36 -2.43 0.35 1.17
C THR A 36 -3.60 -0.59 1.49
N HIS A 37 -4.31 -0.38 2.60
CA HIS A 37 -5.52 -1.14 2.93
C HIS A 37 -6.64 -0.92 1.90
N GLU A 38 -6.84 0.32 1.45
CA GLU A 38 -7.78 0.64 0.38
C GLU A 38 -7.34 0.09 -0.97
N GLN A 39 -6.07 0.26 -1.37
CA GLN A 39 -5.57 -0.32 -2.62
C GLN A 39 -5.82 -1.84 -2.70
N VAL A 40 -5.63 -2.57 -1.59
CA VAL A 40 -5.93 -4.01 -1.51
C VAL A 40 -7.43 -4.28 -1.62
N SER A 41 -8.27 -3.48 -0.95
CA SER A 41 -9.73 -3.62 -0.96
C SER A 41 -10.33 -3.31 -2.32
N ASP A 42 -9.85 -2.25 -2.97
CA ASP A 42 -10.21 -1.85 -4.33
C ASP A 42 -9.81 -2.95 -5.31
N THR A 43 -8.60 -3.47 -5.20
CA THR A 43 -8.13 -4.58 -6.05
C THR A 43 -8.99 -5.83 -5.86
N LEU A 44 -9.40 -6.15 -4.63
CA LEU A 44 -10.27 -7.29 -4.35
C LEU A 44 -11.68 -7.11 -4.93
N THR A 45 -12.20 -5.87 -4.91
CA THR A 45 -13.58 -5.56 -5.30
C THR A 45 -13.72 -5.28 -6.80
N GLU A 46 -12.84 -4.45 -7.34
CA GLU A 46 -12.89 -3.95 -8.71
C GLU A 46 -11.95 -4.70 -9.66
N GLY A 47 -11.00 -5.49 -9.11
CA GLY A 47 -9.94 -6.14 -9.87
C GLY A 47 -8.77 -5.21 -10.16
N THR A 48 -7.75 -5.71 -10.87
CA THR A 48 -6.58 -4.93 -11.26
C THR A 48 -6.77 -4.26 -12.62
N ILE A 49 -6.32 -3.01 -12.78
CA ILE A 49 -6.21 -2.37 -14.10
C ILE A 49 -4.97 -2.94 -14.79
N GLU A 50 -5.15 -3.97 -15.61
CA GLU A 50 -4.10 -4.42 -16.53
C GLU A 50 -3.85 -3.33 -17.58
N ASN A 51 -2.58 -3.01 -17.82
CA ASN A 51 -2.19 -2.06 -18.85
C ASN A 51 -2.55 -2.62 -20.24
N LYS A 52 -3.69 -2.17 -20.80
CA LYS A 52 -4.22 -2.62 -22.10
C LYS A 52 -3.27 -2.40 -23.28
N ASN A 53 -2.18 -1.64 -23.12
CA ASN A 53 -1.17 -1.45 -24.16
C ASN A 53 -0.21 -2.64 -24.28
N GLU A 54 0.06 -3.37 -23.18
CA GLU A 54 0.92 -4.57 -23.22
C GLU A 54 0.17 -5.77 -23.82
N ALA A 55 -1.13 -5.90 -23.53
CA ALA A 55 -1.99 -6.95 -24.09
C ALA A 55 -2.10 -6.89 -25.64
N LYS A 56 -1.90 -5.71 -26.25
CA LYS A 56 -1.91 -5.53 -27.72
C LYS A 56 -0.59 -5.94 -28.39
N LEU A 57 0.53 -5.92 -27.67
CA LEU A 57 1.84 -6.32 -28.21
C LEU A 57 1.95 -7.84 -28.36
N ILE A 58 1.31 -8.60 -27.47
CA ILE A 58 1.30 -10.07 -27.49
C ILE A 58 0.41 -10.57 -28.64
N LYS A 59 -0.81 -10.03 -28.79
CA LYS A 59 -1.75 -10.45 -29.84
C LYS A 59 -1.31 -10.11 -31.29
N LYS A 60 -0.30 -9.27 -31.47
CA LYS A 60 0.27 -8.94 -32.79
C LYS A 60 1.46 -9.82 -33.18
N LYS A 61 2.07 -10.55 -32.24
CA LYS A 61 3.15 -11.49 -32.54
C LYS A 61 2.63 -12.86 -33.03
N ASP A 62 1.35 -13.14 -32.81
CA ASP A 62 0.69 -14.39 -33.20
C ASP A 62 -0.13 -14.27 -34.51
N LYS A 63 0.16 -13.27 -35.36
CA LYS A 63 -0.55 -13.07 -36.65
C LYS A 63 0.41 -12.79 -37.80
#